data_AF-A0A8H6ZMJ7-F1
#
_entry.id   AF-A0A8H6ZMJ7-F1
#
_cell.length_a   1.000
_cell.length_b   1.000
_cell.length_c   1.000
_cell.angle_alpha   90.00
_cell.angle_beta   90.00
_cell.angle_gamma   90.00
#
_symmetry.space_group_name_H-M   'P 1'
#
loop_
_entity.id
_entity.type
_entity.pdbx_description
1 polymer ?
#
loop_
_entity_poly.entity_id
_entity_poly.type
_entity_poly.pdbx_seq_one_letter_code
_entity_poly.pdbx_strand_id
1 'polypeptide(L)'
;MFLRPPLHKWVSLFRKHENYLRVQWGSNTAIGDITEAAGWKILNCSPDVLTQDIRLVCMGETSMCQHLFSGHGAVDTIVRLSEDCGKGPFARVQKSWIPADQSMPADIAARIVRRDGSQPQVQALTLDTNFTAVDSSKLDKLNFLLGFLSSEPCD
;
A
#
# COMPACT_ATOMS: atom_id res chain seq x y z
N MET A 1 -7.63 -62.60 9.54
CA MET A 1 -6.40 -62.31 10.32
C MET A 1 -5.40 -61.58 9.41
N PHE A 2 -4.55 -60.72 9.97
CA PHE A 2 -3.66 -59.70 9.33
C PHE A 2 -4.33 -58.34 9.10
N LEU A 3 -4.59 -57.57 10.17
CA LEU A 3 -3.68 -56.62 10.85
C LEU A 3 -3.29 -55.42 9.97
N ARG A 4 -4.13 -54.36 10.01
CA ARG A 4 -3.72 -52.99 9.66
C ARG A 4 -3.09 -52.34 10.90
N PRO A 5 -1.86 -51.81 10.85
CA PRO A 5 -1.32 -51.00 11.93
C PRO A 5 -1.82 -49.53 11.83
N PRO A 6 -1.67 -48.75 12.92
CA PRO A 6 -2.50 -47.58 13.22
C PRO A 6 -1.83 -46.24 12.86
N LEU A 7 -2.63 -45.28 12.40
CA LEU A 7 -2.21 -43.88 12.26
C LEU A 7 -2.39 -43.14 13.60
N HIS A 8 -1.28 -42.95 14.31
CA HIS A 8 -1.18 -42.00 15.42
C HIS A 8 -0.55 -40.70 14.93
N LYS A 9 -1.25 -39.59 15.21
CA LYS A 9 -0.78 -38.19 15.31
C LYS A 9 -0.34 -37.57 13.97
N TRP A 10 -0.78 -36.37 13.62
CA TRP A 10 -0.26 -35.14 14.24
C TRP A 10 -0.99 -33.89 13.72
N VAL A 11 -1.02 -32.88 14.60
CA VAL A 11 -1.21 -31.44 14.38
C VAL A 11 -2.59 -30.95 13.96
N SER A 12 -3.27 -30.40 14.97
CA SER A 12 -4.31 -29.38 14.87
C SER A 12 -3.92 -28.26 13.89
N LEU A 13 -4.54 -28.30 12.71
CA LEU A 13 -4.61 -27.20 11.76
C LEU A 13 -5.49 -26.08 12.34
N PHE A 14 -4.85 -25.07 12.91
CA PHE A 14 -5.50 -23.78 13.10
C PHE A 14 -5.79 -23.19 11.71
N ARG A 15 -7.02 -23.41 11.24
CA ARG A 15 -7.60 -22.77 10.05
C ARG A 15 -7.70 -21.27 10.33
N LYS A 16 -6.73 -20.49 9.84
CA LYS A 16 -6.82 -19.03 9.85
C LYS A 16 -7.87 -18.64 8.81
N HIS A 17 -9.05 -18.26 9.26
CA HIS A 17 -10.09 -17.68 8.41
C HIS A 17 -9.67 -16.26 8.03
N GLU A 18 -9.01 -16.11 6.88
CA GLU A 18 -8.68 -14.79 6.33
C GLU A 18 -9.82 -14.35 5.40
N ASN A 19 -10.69 -13.48 5.92
CA ASN A 19 -11.61 -12.73 5.08
C ASN A 19 -10.77 -11.75 4.24
N TYR A 20 -10.96 -11.74 2.92
CA TYR A 20 -10.29 -10.81 2.03
C TYR A 20 -11.29 -9.96 1.27
N LEU A 21 -11.04 -8.65 1.25
CA LEU A 21 -11.82 -7.65 0.54
C LEU A 21 -11.23 -7.47 -0.87
N ARG A 22 -11.97 -7.86 -1.92
CA ARG A 22 -11.58 -7.60 -3.31
C ARG A 22 -12.35 -6.40 -3.86
N VAL A 23 -11.62 -5.37 -4.29
CA VAL A 23 -12.21 -4.29 -5.09
C VAL A 23 -12.54 -4.89 -6.46
N GLN A 24 -13.82 -4.92 -6.81
CA GLN A 24 -14.23 -5.57 -8.05
C GLN A 24 -14.09 -4.58 -9.22
N TRP A 25 -14.74 -3.42 -9.12
CA TRP A 25 -14.68 -2.33 -10.09
C TRP A 25 -15.10 -1.00 -9.41
N GLY A 26 -14.30 0.04 -9.57
CA GLY A 26 -14.52 1.38 -9.04
C GLY A 26 -13.52 2.35 -9.67
N SER A 27 -13.64 3.65 -9.41
CA SER A 27 -12.67 4.62 -9.93
C SER A 27 -11.27 4.28 -9.45
N ASN A 28 -10.37 4.03 -10.40
CA ASN A 28 -8.97 3.64 -10.15
C ASN A 28 -8.20 4.74 -9.40
N THR A 29 -8.83 5.88 -9.14
CA THR A 29 -8.25 7.04 -8.46
C THR A 29 -8.45 6.98 -6.94
N ALA A 30 -9.44 6.23 -6.43
CA ALA A 30 -9.78 6.24 -5.02
C ALA A 30 -8.82 5.42 -4.15
N ILE A 31 -8.10 4.47 -4.76
CA ILE A 31 -7.08 3.65 -4.11
C ILE A 31 -5.76 3.84 -4.83
N GLY A 32 -4.75 4.29 -4.09
CA GLY A 32 -3.38 4.41 -4.54
C GLY A 32 -2.49 3.33 -3.94
N ASP A 33 -1.29 3.22 -4.48
CA ASP A 33 -0.25 2.33 -3.98
C ASP A 33 1.03 3.16 -3.89
N ILE A 34 1.59 3.27 -2.68
CA ILE A 34 2.85 4.00 -2.42
C ILE A 34 3.98 3.06 -2.02
N THR A 35 3.82 1.77 -2.29
CA THR A 35 4.84 0.76 -2.04
C THR A 35 5.86 0.71 -3.19
N GLU A 36 6.97 -0.01 -2.97
CA GLU A 36 7.98 -0.25 -4.00
C GLU A 36 7.40 -0.92 -5.25
N ALA A 37 6.32 -1.71 -5.10
CA ALA A 37 5.61 -2.34 -6.22
C ALA A 37 4.96 -1.31 -7.18
N ALA A 38 4.56 -0.14 -6.67
CA ALA A 38 4.09 0.98 -7.47
C ALA A 38 5.20 1.94 -7.90
N GLY A 39 6.46 1.60 -7.62
CA GLY A 39 7.64 2.40 -7.98
C GLY A 39 7.99 3.48 -6.97
N TRP A 40 7.40 3.47 -5.76
CA TRP A 40 7.67 4.46 -4.72
C TRP A 40 8.67 3.97 -3.68
N LYS A 41 9.62 4.83 -3.30
CA LYS A 41 10.44 4.66 -2.10
C LYS A 41 10.00 5.60 -1.00
N ILE A 42 9.64 5.05 0.14
CA ILE A 42 9.32 5.82 1.35
C ILE A 42 10.63 6.05 2.12
N LEU A 43 10.94 7.31 2.46
CA LEU A 43 12.20 7.68 3.13
C LEU A 43 12.08 7.69 4.66
N ASN A 44 10.97 8.22 5.18
CA ASN A 44 10.76 8.41 6.61
C ASN A 44 9.35 7.91 6.94
N CYS A 45 9.24 6.69 7.45
CA CYS A 45 7.97 6.17 7.94
C CYS A 45 8.18 5.35 9.21
N SER A 46 7.25 5.45 10.15
CA SER A 46 7.23 4.67 11.37
C SER A 46 6.11 3.62 11.30
N PRO A 47 6.36 2.37 11.72
CA PRO A 47 5.35 1.30 11.74
C PRO A 47 4.31 1.48 12.86
N ASP A 48 4.60 2.28 13.88
CA ASP A 48 3.81 2.31 15.11
C ASP A 48 2.87 3.51 15.23
N VAL A 49 2.81 4.36 14.20
CA VAL A 49 2.04 5.60 14.23
C VAL A 49 0.81 5.52 13.31
N LEU A 50 -0.28 6.12 13.78
CA LEU A 50 -1.55 6.22 13.03
C LEU A 50 -1.61 7.47 12.16
N THR A 51 -0.79 8.48 12.45
CA THR A 51 -0.70 9.73 11.69
C THR A 51 0.76 10.13 11.58
N GLN A 52 1.21 10.45 10.38
CA GLN A 52 2.62 10.80 10.14
C GLN A 52 2.82 11.54 8.82
N ASP A 53 3.85 12.36 8.79
CA ASP A 53 4.37 12.95 7.58
C ASP A 53 5.47 12.05 7.02
N ILE A 54 5.28 11.62 5.78
CA ILE A 54 6.25 10.79 5.06
C ILE A 54 6.79 11.51 3.85
N ARG A 55 7.99 11.12 3.43
CA ARG A 55 8.61 11.55 2.17
C ARG A 55 8.71 10.37 1.22
N LEU A 56 8.42 10.64 -0.04
CA LEU A 56 8.33 9.68 -1.13
C LEU A 56 9.24 10.09 -2.28
N VAL A 57 9.85 9.12 -2.93
CA VAL A 57 10.64 9.33 -4.14
C VAL A 57 10.25 8.28 -5.18
N CYS A 58 10.09 8.71 -6.43
CA CYS A 58 9.82 7.79 -7.53
C CYS A 58 11.12 7.08 -7.96
N MET A 59 11.13 5.75 -7.88
CA MET A 59 12.27 4.90 -8.26
C MET A 59 12.27 4.49 -9.74
N GLY A 60 11.15 4.62 -10.43
CA GLY A 60 10.96 4.09 -11.79
C GLY A 60 10.71 5.16 -12.86
N GLU A 61 9.98 4.76 -13.89
CA GLU A 61 9.39 5.72 -14.82
C GLU A 61 8.39 6.60 -14.08
N THR A 62 8.44 7.91 -14.36
CA THR A 62 7.57 8.89 -13.69
C THR A 62 6.09 8.57 -13.86
N SER A 63 5.73 7.91 -14.96
CA SER A 63 4.37 7.45 -15.27
C SER A 63 3.80 6.49 -14.21
N MET A 64 4.63 5.61 -13.64
CA MET A 64 4.18 4.66 -12.60
C MET A 64 3.77 5.38 -11.31
N CYS A 65 4.58 6.35 -10.90
CA CYS A 65 4.36 7.12 -9.68
C CYS A 65 3.24 8.16 -9.84
N GLN A 66 3.12 8.75 -11.03
CA GLN A 66 2.13 9.80 -11.32
C GLN A 66 0.69 9.34 -11.15
N HIS A 67 0.41 8.04 -11.14
CA HIS A 67 -0.94 7.52 -10.91
C HIS A 67 -1.55 8.02 -9.58
N LEU A 68 -0.73 8.15 -8.52
CA LEU A 68 -1.17 8.70 -7.23
C LEU A 68 -1.69 10.14 -7.34
N PHE A 69 -1.15 10.92 -8.26
CA PHE A 69 -1.48 12.33 -8.45
C PHE A 69 -2.47 12.55 -9.60
N SER A 70 -2.93 11.47 -10.23
CA SER A 70 -3.89 11.51 -11.33
C SER A 70 -5.34 11.60 -10.81
N GLY A 71 -6.29 11.96 -11.69
CA GLY A 71 -7.70 12.05 -11.31
C GLY A 71 -7.99 13.23 -10.36
N HIS A 72 -8.51 12.93 -9.16
CA HIS A 72 -8.83 13.93 -8.13
C HIS A 72 -7.60 14.37 -7.31
N GLY A 73 -6.40 13.86 -7.64
CA GLY A 73 -5.16 14.13 -6.93
C GLY A 73 -4.95 13.20 -5.74
N ALA A 74 -3.82 13.36 -5.07
CA ALA A 74 -3.41 12.45 -4.00
C ALA A 74 -4.21 12.62 -2.70
N VAL A 75 -4.82 13.79 -2.46
CA VAL A 75 -5.56 14.07 -1.21
C VAL A 75 -6.87 13.30 -1.20
N ASP A 76 -7.23 12.75 -0.04
CA ASP A 76 -8.39 11.88 0.19
C ASP A 76 -8.29 10.49 -0.45
N THR A 77 -7.21 10.19 -1.18
CA THR A 77 -6.91 8.85 -1.70
C THR A 77 -6.52 7.89 -0.56
N ILE A 78 -7.02 6.65 -0.63
CA ILE A 78 -6.59 5.57 0.27
C ILE A 78 -5.38 4.87 -0.34
N VAL A 79 -4.23 4.94 0.33
CA VAL A 79 -2.97 4.36 -0.18
C VAL A 79 -2.61 3.08 0.56
N ARG A 80 -2.12 2.08 -0.19
CA ARG A 80 -1.50 0.89 0.39
C ARG A 80 -0.10 1.23 0.92
N LEU A 81 0.17 0.84 2.17
CA LEU A 81 1.47 1.01 2.82
C LEU A 81 2.29 -0.27 2.76
N SER A 82 3.62 -0.13 2.90
CA SER A 82 4.49 -1.29 3.15
C SER A 82 4.30 -1.79 4.58
N GLU A 83 4.67 -3.05 4.84
CA GLU A 83 4.54 -3.66 6.18
C GLU A 83 5.23 -2.84 7.29
N ASP A 84 6.32 -2.15 6.95
CA ASP A 84 7.11 -1.35 7.90
C ASP A 84 6.64 0.12 8.02
N CYS A 85 5.46 0.46 7.48
CA CYS A 85 5.00 1.84 7.39
C CYS A 85 3.55 1.98 7.89
N GLY A 86 3.38 2.53 9.09
CA GLY A 86 2.09 2.70 9.76
C GLY A 86 1.56 1.44 10.46
N LYS A 87 0.57 1.62 11.34
CA LYS A 87 -0.03 0.51 12.13
C LYS A 87 -0.87 -0.49 11.32
N GLY A 88 -1.03 -0.27 10.01
CA GLY A 88 -1.90 -1.07 9.18
C GLY A 88 -1.56 -0.95 7.70
N PRO A 89 -2.16 -1.81 6.86
CA PRO A 89 -1.80 -1.92 5.45
C PRO A 89 -2.30 -0.75 4.58
N PHE A 90 -3.14 0.13 5.13
CA PHE A 90 -3.73 1.26 4.41
C PHE A 90 -3.75 2.53 5.27
N ALA A 91 -3.60 3.66 4.62
CA ALA A 91 -3.85 4.99 5.21
C ALA A 91 -4.51 5.91 4.18
N ARG A 92 -5.13 6.98 4.66
CA ARG A 92 -5.64 8.08 3.85
C ARG A 92 -4.57 9.15 3.73
N VAL A 93 -4.44 9.73 2.55
CA VAL A 93 -3.62 10.92 2.35
C VAL A 93 -4.42 12.15 2.77
N GLN A 94 -4.05 12.75 3.90
CA GLN A 94 -4.63 14.00 4.39
C GLN A 94 -4.11 15.22 3.61
N LYS A 95 -2.84 15.19 3.23
CA LYS A 95 -2.16 16.32 2.58
C LYS A 95 -1.08 15.82 1.65
N SER A 96 -0.84 16.55 0.57
CA SER A 96 0.24 16.30 -0.38
C SER A 96 0.94 17.62 -0.76
N TRP A 97 2.27 17.64 -0.77
CA TRP A 97 3.06 18.82 -1.14
C TRP A 97 4.49 18.45 -1.57
N ILE A 98 5.18 19.42 -2.16
CA ILE A 98 6.62 19.34 -2.45
C ILE A 98 7.38 19.96 -1.26
N PRO A 99 8.14 19.19 -0.48
CA PRO A 99 8.90 19.73 0.64
C PRO A 99 10.06 20.62 0.15
N ALA A 100 10.42 21.63 0.94
CA ALA A 100 11.62 22.45 0.66
C ALA A 100 12.91 21.63 0.78
N ASP A 101 12.92 20.65 1.70
CA ASP A 101 14.00 19.67 1.82
C ASP A 101 13.82 18.56 0.78
N GLN A 102 14.66 18.60 -0.25
CA GLN A 102 14.74 17.60 -1.33
C GLN A 102 15.91 16.62 -1.09
N SER A 103 16.49 16.57 0.11
CA SER A 103 17.57 15.64 0.42
C SER A 103 17.08 14.19 0.50
N MET A 104 17.96 13.27 0.11
CA MET A 104 17.75 11.83 0.20
C MET A 104 18.94 11.18 0.91
N PRO A 105 18.70 10.09 1.66
CA PRO A 105 19.77 9.24 2.17
C PRO A 105 20.69 8.78 1.02
N ALA A 106 22.01 8.76 1.26
CA ALA A 106 23.00 8.51 0.22
C ALA A 106 22.85 7.14 -0.44
N ASP A 107 22.43 6.13 0.32
CA ASP A 107 22.14 4.77 -0.15
C ASP A 107 20.94 4.72 -1.11
N ILE A 108 19.92 5.54 -0.86
CA ILE A 108 18.75 5.68 -1.71
C ILE A 108 19.10 6.49 -2.96
N ALA A 109 19.80 7.61 -2.79
CA ALA A 109 20.27 8.43 -3.90
C ALA A 109 21.13 7.62 -4.87
N ALA A 110 22.07 6.80 -4.38
CA ALA A 110 22.91 5.95 -5.21
C ALA A 110 22.13 4.94 -6.07
N ARG A 111 20.92 4.55 -5.65
CA ARG A 111 20.07 3.58 -6.36
C ARG A 111 19.10 4.24 -7.33
N ILE A 112 18.69 5.47 -7.06
CA ILE A 112 17.61 6.15 -7.78
C ILE A 112 18.15 7.22 -8.74
N VAL A 113 19.28 7.86 -8.42
CA VAL A 113 19.88 8.87 -9.28
C VAL A 113 20.14 8.25 -10.65
N ARG A 114 19.53 8.87 -11.66
CA ARG A 114 19.61 8.39 -13.02
C ARG A 114 21.04 8.56 -13.56
N ARG A 115 21.38 7.79 -14.59
CA ARG A 115 22.70 7.89 -15.26
C ARG A 115 22.98 9.27 -15.83
N ASP A 116 21.96 10.08 -16.08
CA ASP A 116 22.05 11.47 -16.54
C ASP A 116 22.29 12.48 -15.40
N GLY A 117 22.38 12.03 -14.15
CA GLY A 117 22.59 12.88 -12.98
C GLY A 117 21.34 13.60 -12.49
N SER A 118 20.17 13.41 -13.13
CA SER A 118 18.92 13.99 -12.66
C SER A 118 18.42 13.29 -11.40
N GLN A 119 18.08 14.09 -10.39
CA GLN A 119 17.47 13.60 -9.16
C GLN A 119 15.95 13.68 -9.28
N PRO A 120 15.21 12.61 -8.96
CA PRO A 120 13.76 12.71 -8.90
C PRO A 120 13.31 13.63 -7.77
N GLN A 121 12.21 14.33 -8.01
CA GLN A 121 11.60 15.22 -7.04
C GLN A 121 11.05 14.40 -5.85
N VAL A 122 11.43 14.82 -4.64
CA VAL A 122 10.87 14.31 -3.39
C VAL A 122 9.47 14.89 -3.23
N GLN A 123 8.51 14.03 -2.93
CA GLN A 123 7.14 14.38 -2.58
C GLN A 123 6.92 14.11 -1.10
N ALA A 124 6.04 14.87 -0.45
CA ALA A 124 5.67 14.65 0.94
C ALA A 124 4.17 14.49 1.08
N LEU A 125 3.77 13.53 1.92
CA LEU A 125 2.37 13.25 2.25
C LEU A 125 2.18 13.25 3.76
N THR A 126 1.03 13.76 4.21
CA THR A 126 0.53 13.48 5.56
C THR A 126 -0.44 12.32 5.44
N LEU A 127 -0.17 11.24 6.17
CA LEU A 127 -1.00 10.05 6.22
C LEU A 127 -1.76 9.99 7.54
N ASP A 128 -3.02 9.53 7.50
CA ASP A 128 -3.79 9.18 8.69
C ASP A 128 -4.67 7.94 8.49
N THR A 129 -5.24 7.41 9.57
CA THR A 129 -6.22 6.32 9.54
C THR A 129 -7.66 6.82 9.73
N ASN A 130 -7.91 8.12 9.54
CA ASN A 130 -9.24 8.71 9.68
C ASN A 130 -10.02 8.61 8.36
N PHE A 131 -10.47 7.40 8.05
CA PHE A 131 -11.19 7.09 6.81
C PHE A 131 -12.56 7.75 6.70
N THR A 132 -13.14 8.25 7.81
CA THR A 132 -14.42 8.97 7.78
C THR A 132 -14.28 10.41 7.32
N ALA A 133 -13.06 10.96 7.31
CA ALA A 133 -12.76 12.30 6.82
C ALA A 133 -12.57 12.36 5.29
N VAL A 134 -12.68 11.21 4.60
CA VAL A 134 -12.64 11.16 3.14
C VAL A 134 -13.83 11.91 2.56
N ASP A 135 -13.53 12.87 1.68
CA ASP A 135 -14.54 13.59 0.93
C ASP A 135 -15.11 12.70 -0.19
N SER A 136 -16.21 12.01 0.12
CA SER A 136 -16.88 11.11 -0.83
C SER A 136 -17.44 11.82 -2.06
N SER A 137 -17.51 13.16 -2.09
CA SER A 137 -17.89 13.91 -3.29
C SER A 137 -16.78 13.94 -4.36
N LYS A 138 -15.52 13.70 -3.95
CA LYS A 138 -14.37 13.62 -4.85
C LYS A 138 -14.06 12.22 -5.34
N LEU A 139 -14.63 11.20 -4.68
CA LEU A 139 -14.45 9.80 -5.03
C LEU A 139 -15.63 9.31 -5.86
N ASP A 140 -15.39 8.83 -7.07
CA ASP A 140 -16.44 8.08 -7.75
C ASP A 140 -16.73 6.77 -6.98
N LYS A 141 -17.98 6.31 -7.05
CA LYS A 141 -18.47 5.14 -6.31
C LYS A 141 -17.55 3.92 -6.47
N LEU A 142 -17.06 3.41 -5.35
CA LEU A 142 -16.33 2.13 -5.27
C LEU A 142 -17.31 0.98 -5.04
N ASN A 143 -17.19 -0.10 -5.82
CA ASN A 143 -17.94 -1.34 -5.56
C ASN A 143 -17.00 -2.42 -5.02
N PHE A 144 -17.33 -2.91 -3.83
CA PHE A 144 -16.61 -4.01 -3.18
C PHE A 144 -17.42 -5.30 -3.32
N LEU A 145 -16.74 -6.39 -3.69
CA LEU A 145 -17.29 -7.73 -3.50
C LEU A 145 -16.68 -8.37 -2.27
N LEU A 146 -17.55 -8.80 -1.37
CA LEU A 146 -17.20 -9.73 -0.31
C LEU A 146 -17.22 -11.13 -0.92
N GLY A 147 -16.03 -11.72 -1.11
CA GLY A 147 -15.86 -13.09 -1.56
C GLY A 147 -15.48 -13.99 -0.39
N PHE A 148 -16.17 -15.11 -0.24
CA PHE A 148 -15.74 -16.20 0.63
C PHE A 148 -15.07 -17.25 -0.25
N LEU A 149 -13.75 -17.44 -0.12
CA LEU A 149 -13.10 -18.59 -0.72
C LEU A 149 -13.42 -19.80 0.17
N SER A 150 -14.41 -20.61 -0.24
CA SER A 150 -14.37 -22.01 0.16
C SER A 150 -13.17 -22.61 -0.56
N SER A 151 -12.08 -22.85 0.16
CA SER A 151 -10.97 -23.63 -0.36
C SER A 151 -11.50 -25.02 -0.69
N GLU A 152 -11.82 -25.27 -1.96
CA GLU A 152 -11.96 -26.64 -2.45
C GLU A 152 -10.58 -27.31 -2.26
N PRO A 153 -10.53 -28.49 -1.62
CA PRO A 153 -9.26 -29.19 -1.44
C PRO A 153 -8.68 -29.51 -2.82
N CYS A 154 -7.39 -29.20 -3.02
CA CYS A 154 -6.64 -29.77 -4.12
C CYS A 154 -6.58 -31.29 -3.91
N ASP A 155 -7.25 -32.06 -4.77
CA ASP A 155 -7.09 -33.52 -4.90
C ASP A 155 -5.72 -33.87 -5.52
#